data_AF-A0A2D4H7Z9-F1
#
_entry.id   AF-A0A2D4H7Z9-F1
#
_cell.length_a   1.000
_cell.length_b   1.000
_cell.length_c   1.000
_cell.angle_alpha   90.00
_cell.angle_beta   90.00
_cell.angle_gamma   90.00
#
_symmetry.space_group_name_H-M   'P 1'
#
loop_
_entity.id
_entity.type
_entity.pdbx_description
1 polymer ?
#
loop_
_entity_poly.entity_id
_entity_poly.type
_entity_poly.pdbx_seq_one_letter_code
_entity_poly.pdbx_strand_id
1 'polypeptide(L)'
;AALHCGFRDYLEDMLLDQLVCGVRDLKLQRCLLAKGDLTLKIAIEESQAAELSMLSAAEIQGKPVIPNSSAIHYEEASPEGSSDEDRGVNRLRQPNPTQKKVRSTPNQPPRSQPICLSC
;
A
#
# COMPACT_ATOMS: atom_id res chain seq x y z
N ALA A 1 -3.24 11.83 -36.90
CA ALA A 1 -2.55 12.64 -35.88
C ALA A 1 -3.03 12.19 -34.50
N ALA A 2 -2.14 12.12 -33.50
CA ALA A 2 -2.53 11.79 -32.13
C ALA A 2 -3.09 13.04 -31.42
N LEU A 3 -4.15 12.86 -30.62
CA LEU A 3 -4.76 13.94 -29.84
C LEU A 3 -3.86 14.25 -28.63
N HIS A 4 -3.62 15.53 -28.35
CA HIS A 4 -2.89 15.94 -27.14
C HIS A 4 -3.72 15.62 -25.90
N CYS A 5 -3.22 14.73 -25.04
CA CYS A 5 -3.95 14.27 -23.85
C CYS A 5 -3.72 15.14 -22.60
N GLY A 6 -2.92 16.21 -22.67
CA GLY A 6 -2.67 17.10 -21.53
C GLY A 6 -1.89 16.45 -20.38
N PHE A 7 -1.28 15.27 -20.58
CA PHE A 7 -0.61 14.50 -19.52
C PHE A 7 0.38 15.32 -18.67
N ARG A 8 1.10 16.25 -19.29
CA ARG A 8 2.08 17.09 -18.60
C ARG A 8 1.45 18.06 -17.61
N ASP A 9 0.21 18.46 -17.83
CA ASP A 9 -0.46 19.51 -17.05
C ASP A 9 -0.86 19.02 -15.65
N TYR A 10 -1.04 17.71 -15.47
CA TYR A 10 -1.44 17.09 -14.20
C TYR A 10 -0.45 16.03 -13.68
N LEU A 11 0.69 15.85 -14.36
CA LEU A 11 1.69 14.84 -14.02
C LEU A 11 2.22 15.03 -12.60
N GLU A 12 2.59 16.27 -12.24
CA GLU A 12 3.18 16.55 -10.93
C GLU A 12 2.18 16.32 -9.79
N ASP A 13 0.92 16.71 -9.99
CA ASP A 13 -0.16 16.48 -9.01
C ASP A 13 -0.39 14.98 -8.78
N MET A 14 -0.40 14.20 -9.87
CA MET A 14 -0.61 12.75 -9.80
C MET A 14 0.58 12.03 -9.14
N LEU A 15 1.81 12.49 -9.39
CA LEU A 15 3.01 11.99 -8.71
C LEU A 15 3.02 12.37 -7.23
N LEU A 16 2.55 13.58 -6.90
CA LEU A 16 2.45 14.05 -5.53
C LEU A 16 1.45 13.22 -4.74
N ASP A 17 0.26 12.97 -5.30
CA ASP A 17 -0.76 12.12 -4.68
C ASP A 17 -0.24 10.69 -4.46
N GLN A 18 0.38 10.10 -5.48
CA GLN A 18 1.01 8.79 -5.41
C GLN A 18 2.07 8.73 -4.30
N LEU A 19 2.91 9.76 -4.17
CA LEU A 19 3.93 9.85 -3.13
C LEU A 19 3.28 9.95 -1.75
N VAL A 20 2.39 10.93 -1.54
CA VAL A 20 1.76 11.19 -0.23
C VAL A 20 0.95 9.97 0.24
N CYS A 21 0.12 9.39 -0.63
CA CYS A 21 -0.64 8.18 -0.30
C CYS A 21 0.26 6.95 -0.13
N GLY A 22 1.42 6.91 -0.80
CA GLY A 22 2.39 5.82 -0.72
C GLY A 22 3.34 5.89 0.49
N VAL A 23 3.43 7.02 1.20
CA VAL A 23 4.26 7.15 2.41
C VAL A 23 3.78 6.19 3.49
N ARG A 24 4.67 5.33 3.98
CA ARG A 24 4.36 4.34 5.02
C ARG A 24 4.32 4.94 6.43
N ASP A 25 5.13 5.97 6.68
CA ASP A 25 5.10 6.68 7.96
C ASP A 25 3.87 7.60 8.02
N LEU A 26 2.86 7.15 8.77
CA LEU A 26 1.61 7.90 8.96
C LEU A 26 1.82 9.28 9.59
N LYS A 27 2.89 9.46 10.38
CA LYS A 27 3.19 10.76 10.98
C LYS A 27 3.72 11.71 9.92
N LEU A 28 4.66 11.25 9.10
CA LEU A 28 5.15 12.00 7.94
C LEU A 28 4.02 12.31 6.95
N GLN A 29 3.18 11.34 6.60
CA GLN A 29 2.05 11.54 5.70
C GLN A 29 1.11 12.64 6.21
N ARG A 30 0.77 12.63 7.50
CA ARG A 30 -0.05 13.70 8.13
C ARG A 30 0.65 15.05 8.08
N CYS A 31 1.97 15.10 8.33
CA CYS A 31 2.74 16.34 8.23
C CYS A 31 2.73 16.91 6.81
N LEU A 32 2.87 16.06 5.78
CA LEU A 32 2.78 16.46 4.38
C LEU A 32 1.39 17.01 4.06
N LEU A 33 0.32 16.30 4.43
CA LEU A 33 -1.07 16.72 4.20
C LEU A 33 -1.47 18.02 4.92
N ALA A 34 -0.76 18.39 6.00
CA ALA A 34 -1.00 19.63 6.73
C ALA A 34 -0.39 20.87 6.05
N LYS A 35 0.50 20.70 5.05
CA LYS A 35 1.10 21.81 4.31
C LYS A 35 0.16 22.32 3.23
N GLY A 36 -0.17 23.61 3.24
CA GLY A 36 -1.09 24.23 2.28
C GLY A 36 -0.50 24.49 0.90
N ASP A 37 0.83 24.58 0.79
CA ASP A 37 1.59 24.87 -0.43
C ASP A 37 2.50 23.70 -0.84
N LEU A 38 2.04 22.46 -0.59
CA LEU A 38 2.81 21.26 -0.86
C LEU A 38 3.01 21.06 -2.37
N THR A 39 4.26 21.05 -2.81
CA THR A 39 4.66 20.68 -4.18
C THR A 39 5.33 19.31 -4.19
N LEU A 40 5.41 18.66 -5.35
CA LEU A 40 6.12 17.39 -5.53
C LEU A 40 7.57 17.47 -5.02
N LYS A 41 8.28 18.57 -5.32
CA LYS A 41 9.66 18.80 -4.85
C LYS A 41 9.73 18.83 -3.33
N ILE A 42 8.86 19.61 -2.67
CA ILE A 42 8.84 19.71 -1.21
C ILE A 42 8.54 18.34 -0.59
N ALA A 43 7.56 17.61 -1.13
CA ALA A 43 7.22 16.29 -0.62
C ALA A 43 8.38 15.28 -0.72
N ILE A 44 9.15 15.32 -1.82
CA ILE A 44 10.35 14.50 -2.00
C ILE A 44 11.42 14.86 -0.97
N GLU A 45 11.74 16.16 -0.84
CA GLU A 45 12.77 16.64 0.09
C GLU A 45 12.44 16.28 1.54
N GLU A 46 11.20 16.49 1.98
CA GLU A 46 10.73 16.13 3.32
C GLU A 46 10.75 14.62 3.57
N SER A 47 10.33 13.83 2.58
CA SER A 47 10.35 12.37 2.69
C SER A 47 11.77 11.82 2.82
N GLN A 48 12.69 12.33 2.01
CA GLN A 48 14.12 11.97 2.08
C GLN A 48 14.75 12.42 3.40
N ALA A 49 14.45 13.65 3.85
CA ALA A 49 14.94 14.15 5.14
C ALA A 49 14.46 13.29 6.31
N ALA A 50 13.20 12.86 6.30
CA ALA A 50 12.65 11.97 7.31
C ALA A 50 13.32 10.58 7.27
N GLU A 51 13.53 10.01 6.09
CA GLU A 51 14.23 8.74 5.92
C GLU A 51 15.66 8.79 6.46
N LEU A 52 16.43 9.81 6.04
CA LEU A 52 17.80 10.02 6.51
C LEU A 52 17.86 10.27 8.02
N SER A 53 16.89 11.02 8.56
CA SER A 53 16.79 11.26 10.01
C SER A 53 16.54 9.97 10.77
N MET A 54 15.65 9.10 10.30
CA MET A 54 15.40 7.79 10.91
C MET A 54 16.64 6.90 10.85
N LEU A 55 17.33 6.86 9.71
CA LEU A 55 18.57 6.08 9.55
C LEU A 55 19.65 6.57 10.52
N SER A 56 19.88 7.88 10.58
CA SER A 56 20.85 8.50 11.49
C SER A 56 20.49 8.26 12.96
N ALA A 57 19.22 8.43 13.34
CA ALA A 57 18.77 8.19 14.70
C ALA A 57 18.92 6.72 15.12
N ALA A 58 18.71 5.78 14.19
CA ALA A 58 18.88 4.35 14.45
C ALA A 58 20.36 3.96 14.59
N GLU A 59 21.23 4.53 13.75
CA GLU A 59 22.69 4.37 13.85
C GLU A 59 23.19 4.82 15.22
N ILE A 60 22.81 6.01 15.67
CA ILE A 60 23.17 6.55 17.00
C ILE A 60 22.65 5.64 18.13
N GLN A 61 21.47 5.04 17.95
CA GLN A 61 20.87 4.14 18.94
C GLN A 61 21.44 2.71 18.89
N GLY A 62 22.33 2.39 17.93
CA GLY A 62 22.83 1.04 17.70
C GLY A 62 21.75 0.04 17.32
N LYS A 63 20.61 0.51 16.79
CA LYS A 63 19.48 -0.34 16.38
C LYS A 63 19.53 -0.59 14.87
N PRO A 64 19.39 -1.84 14.41
CA PRO A 64 19.30 -2.10 12.98
C PRO A 64 17.97 -1.56 12.44
N VAL A 65 18.04 -0.69 11.41
CA VAL A 65 16.86 -0.34 10.60
C VAL A 65 16.57 -1.54 9.72
N ILE A 66 15.42 -2.20 9.94
CA ILE A 66 14.96 -3.27 9.07
C ILE A 66 14.10 -2.62 7.98
N PRO A 67 14.55 -2.62 6.72
CA PRO A 67 13.72 -2.17 5.62
C PRO A 67 12.54 -3.14 5.49
N ASN A 68 11.33 -2.61 5.64
CA ASN A 68 10.12 -3.34 5.32
C ASN A 68 10.07 -3.59 3.81
N SER A 69 10.34 -4.84 3.42
CA SER A 69 10.19 -5.32 2.05
C SER A 69 8.72 -5.22 1.64
N SER A 70 8.43 -4.40 0.63
CA SER A 70 7.15 -4.44 -0.07
C SER A 70 7.18 -5.64 -0.99
N ALA A 71 6.40 -6.68 -0.68
CA ALA A 71 6.14 -7.78 -1.60
C ALA A 71 5.46 -7.20 -2.85
N ILE A 72 6.22 -7.04 -3.94
CA ILE A 72 5.67 -6.63 -5.23
C ILE A 72 5.00 -7.85 -5.83
N HIS A 73 3.68 -7.78 -6.00
CA HIS A 73 2.91 -8.80 -6.70
C HIS A 73 3.25 -8.71 -8.20
N TYR A 74 4.08 -9.62 -8.70
CA TYR A 74 4.27 -9.81 -10.13
C TYR A 74 3.30 -10.88 -10.64
N GLU A 75 2.67 -10.64 -11.77
CA GLU A 75 1.93 -11.67 -12.49
C GLU A 75 2.91 -12.35 -13.47
N GLU A 76 3.13 -13.65 -13.30
CA GLU A 76 3.99 -14.45 -14.18
C GLU A 76 3.27 -14.63 -15.52
N ALA A 77 3.71 -13.91 -16.55
CA ALA A 77 3.24 -14.14 -17.91
C ALA A 77 3.76 -15.51 -18.38
N SER A 78 2.89 -16.53 -18.33
CA SER A 78 3.19 -17.87 -18.85
C SER A 78 3.45 -17.77 -20.35
N PRO A 79 4.62 -18.23 -20.85
CA PRO A 79 4.85 -18.33 -22.28
C PRO A 79 4.18 -19.60 -22.79
N GLU A 80 2.98 -19.48 -23.35
CA GLU A 80 2.32 -20.56 -24.10
C GLU A 80 3.12 -20.84 -25.38
N GLY A 81 4.06 -21.78 -25.29
CA GLY A 81 4.80 -22.33 -26.42
C GLY A 81 4.00 -23.41 -27.15
N SER A 82 3.66 -23.13 -28.42
CA SER A 82 3.71 -24.00 -29.61
C SER A 82 3.65 -25.53 -29.42
N SER A 83 2.55 -26.16 -29.86
CA SER A 83 2.52 -27.13 -30.99
C SER A 83 1.12 -27.74 -31.15
N ASP A 84 0.62 -27.79 -32.38
CA ASP A 84 -0.59 -28.48 -32.81
C ASP A 84 -0.65 -29.95 -32.34
N GLU A 85 -1.85 -30.42 -31.95
CA GLU A 85 -2.49 -31.66 -32.40
C GLU A 85 -3.86 -31.85 -31.71
N ASP A 86 -4.85 -32.25 -32.51
CA ASP A 86 -6.27 -32.45 -32.22
C ASP A 86 -6.53 -33.74 -31.40
N ARG A 87 -7.28 -33.63 -30.28
CA ARG A 87 -8.44 -34.49 -29.96
C ARG A 87 -9.12 -34.10 -28.64
N GLY A 88 -10.45 -34.05 -28.70
CA GLY A 88 -11.32 -33.46 -27.68
C GLY A 88 -11.31 -34.11 -26.29
N VAL A 89 -11.78 -33.34 -25.31
CA VAL A 89 -13.07 -33.53 -24.61
C VAL A 89 -13.26 -32.37 -23.62
N ASN A 90 -14.47 -31.82 -23.54
CA ASN A 90 -14.86 -30.80 -22.56
C ASN A 90 -14.36 -31.15 -21.14
N ARG A 91 -13.53 -30.30 -20.54
CA ARG A 91 -13.41 -30.19 -19.08
C ARG A 91 -13.50 -28.73 -18.66
N LEU A 92 -14.70 -28.35 -18.23
CA LEU A 92 -14.90 -27.23 -17.32
C LEU A 92 -13.93 -27.39 -16.15
N ARG A 93 -13.08 -26.38 -15.92
CA ARG A 93 -12.17 -26.33 -14.77
C ARG A 93 -13.02 -26.29 -13.51
N GLN A 94 -13.06 -27.41 -12.80
CA GLN A 94 -13.75 -27.53 -11.52
C GLN A 94 -13.00 -26.71 -10.45
N PRO A 95 -13.71 -25.98 -9.57
CA PRO A 95 -13.12 -25.46 -8.35
C PRO A 95 -12.94 -26.61 -7.35
N ASN A 96 -11.79 -26.66 -6.68
CA ASN A 96 -11.51 -27.59 -5.57
C ASN A 96 -10.46 -26.95 -4.63
N PRO A 97 -10.40 -27.34 -3.35
CA PRO A 97 -11.47 -27.25 -2.35
C PRO A 97 -10.98 -26.59 -1.03
N THR A 98 -11.93 -26.08 -0.25
CA THR A 98 -11.73 -25.52 1.10
C THR A 98 -11.37 -26.59 2.14
N GLN A 99 -10.55 -26.24 3.15
CA GLN A 99 -10.66 -26.52 4.62
C GLN A 99 -9.26 -26.63 5.26
N LYS A 100 -8.94 -26.02 6.41
CA LYS A 100 -9.58 -26.25 7.72
C LYS A 100 -9.51 -25.06 8.68
N LYS A 101 -10.65 -24.91 9.36
CA LYS A 101 -11.01 -24.09 10.51
C LYS A 101 -10.25 -24.50 11.77
N VAL A 102 -9.57 -23.56 12.43
CA VAL A 102 -9.26 -23.64 13.87
C VAL A 102 -10.15 -22.62 14.56
N ARG A 103 -11.00 -23.12 15.47
CA ARG A 103 -11.92 -22.32 16.27
C ARG A 103 -11.19 -21.87 17.54
N SER A 104 -11.16 -20.57 17.79
CA SER A 104 -10.89 -19.96 19.10
C SER A 104 -11.92 -18.85 19.33
N THR A 105 -12.31 -18.68 20.58
CA THR A 105 -13.58 -18.12 21.10
C THR A 105 -13.85 -16.61 20.85
N PRO A 106 -15.13 -16.17 20.94
CA PRO A 106 -15.51 -14.77 20.77
C PRO A 106 -15.31 -13.96 22.06
N ASN A 107 -14.52 -12.88 22.00
CA ASN A 107 -14.47 -11.85 23.04
C ASN A 107 -15.57 -10.80 22.79
N GLN A 108 -16.37 -10.53 23.82
CA GLN A 108 -17.53 -9.62 23.80
C GLN A 108 -17.16 -8.14 23.57
N PRO A 109 -18.11 -7.33 23.06
CA PRO A 109 -17.95 -5.88 22.94
C PRO A 109 -18.11 -5.15 24.29
N PRO A 110 -17.44 -3.99 24.50
CA PRO A 110 -17.57 -3.21 25.73
C PRO A 110 -18.96 -2.56 25.83
N ARG A 111 -19.63 -2.80 26.97
CA ARG A 111 -20.90 -2.17 27.32
C ARG A 111 -20.71 -0.68 27.61
N SER A 112 -21.50 0.14 26.92
CA SER A 112 -21.78 1.53 27.25
C SER A 112 -22.35 1.65 28.67
N GLN A 113 -21.79 2.53 29.48
CA GLN A 113 -22.38 2.92 30.76
C GLN A 113 -23.30 4.14 30.54
N PRO A 114 -24.51 4.18 31.12
CA PRO A 114 -25.31 5.39 31.11
C PRO A 114 -24.80 6.38 32.16
N ILE A 115 -24.66 7.63 31.74
CA ILE A 115 -24.46 8.80 32.58
C ILE A 115 -25.76 9.02 33.37
N CYS A 116 -25.71 8.90 34.69
CA CYS A 116 -26.79 9.36 35.57
C CYS A 116 -26.54 10.82 35.95
N LEU A 117 -27.47 11.70 35.56
CA LEU A 117 -27.58 13.08 35.99
C LEU A 117 -28.40 13.18 37.30
N SER A 118 -28.07 14.18 38.12
CA SER A 118 -28.81 14.75 39.27
C SER A 118 -28.81 13.94 40.58
N CYS A 119 -28.60 14.49 41.79
CA CYS A 119 -28.55 15.87 42.31
C CYS A 119 -27.36 16.07 43.24
#